data_AF-A0A4U5ZQK6-F1
#
_entry.id   AF-A0A4U5ZQK6-F1
#
_cell.length_a   1.000
_cell.length_b   1.000
_cell.length_c   1.000
_cell.angle_alpha   90.00
_cell.angle_beta   90.00
_cell.angle_gamma   90.00
#
_symmetry.space_group_name_H-M   'P 1'
#
loop_
_entity.id
_entity.type
_entity.pdbx_description
1 polymer ?
#
loop_
_entity_poly.entity_id
_entity_poly.type
_entity_poly.pdbx_seq_one_letter_code
_entity_poly.pdbx_strand_id
1 'polypeptide(L)'
;TIGGRKHWLWRAVDQDGYVLDEIVQTRRDTKAAKRLLIRLLKKQGLAPKRIVTDKLRSYGAAKRDVMPAIEHRSHKGLNNRAENSHLPLRKRERVMQGFRSVGSLQQFVPVFSAVRNHFVPPHQKHSALATHIHRIRVMAHWKAVTGATA
;
A
#
# COMPACT_ATOMS: atom_id res chain seq x y z
N THR A 1 0.77 3.42 18.20
CA THR A 1 -0.12 2.54 18.99
C THR A 1 -1.49 3.18 19.00
N ILE A 2 -2.55 2.40 19.16
CA ILE A 2 -3.92 2.92 19.29
C ILE A 2 -4.41 2.45 20.66
N GLY A 3 -4.79 3.38 21.53
CA GLY A 3 -5.17 3.05 22.92
C GLY A 3 -4.11 2.21 23.65
N GLY A 4 -2.82 2.54 23.48
CA GLY A 4 -1.70 1.80 24.10
C GLY A 4 -1.34 0.47 23.45
N ARG A 5 -2.12 -0.05 22.49
CA ARG A 5 -1.87 -1.35 21.84
C ARG A 5 -1.16 -1.19 20.49
N LYS A 6 -0.31 -2.15 20.14
CA LYS A 6 0.37 -2.21 18.83
C LYS A 6 -0.59 -2.77 17.79
N HIS A 7 -0.62 -2.11 16.63
CA HIS A 7 -1.36 -2.53 15.44
C HIS A 7 -0.42 -2.46 14.25
N TRP A 8 -0.67 -3.32 13.26
CA TRP A 8 0.13 -3.45 12.06
C TRP A 8 -0.75 -3.16 10.85
N LEU A 9 -0.37 -2.15 10.08
CA LEU A 9 -0.93 -1.94 8.75
C LEU A 9 -0.17 -2.82 7.77
N TRP A 10 -0.87 -3.81 7.23
CA TRP A 10 -0.42 -4.63 6.13
C TRP A 10 -0.83 -3.97 4.82
N ARG A 11 0.11 -3.83 3.90
CA ARG A 11 -0.10 -3.13 2.64
C ARG A 11 0.56 -3.88 1.49
N ALA A 12 -0.16 -3.99 0.38
CA ALA A 12 0.36 -4.48 -0.88
C ALA A 12 0.40 -3.33 -1.89
N VAL A 13 1.52 -3.22 -2.60
CA VAL A 13 1.72 -2.24 -3.67
C VAL A 13 2.22 -2.94 -4.92
N ASP A 14 1.96 -2.35 -6.09
CA ASP A 14 2.58 -2.79 -7.33
C ASP A 14 4.00 -2.21 -7.50
N GLN A 15 4.58 -2.47 -8.67
CA GLN A 15 5.92 -2.01 -9.05
C GLN A 15 6.02 -0.47 -9.19
N ASP A 16 4.93 0.19 -9.55
CA ASP A 16 4.83 1.64 -9.72
C ASP A 16 4.65 2.34 -8.36
N GLY A 17 4.20 1.60 -7.35
CA GLY A 17 3.89 2.10 -6.01
C GLY A 17 2.42 2.41 -5.80
N TYR A 18 1.56 1.97 -6.73
CA TYR A 18 0.13 2.00 -6.56
C TYR A 18 -0.27 1.06 -5.45
N VAL A 19 -1.05 1.55 -4.49
CA VAL A 19 -1.53 0.75 -3.37
C VAL A 19 -2.70 -0.12 -3.82
N LEU A 20 -2.51 -1.43 -3.79
CA LEU A 20 -3.47 -2.43 -4.29
C LEU A 20 -4.46 -2.88 -3.20
N ASP A 21 -3.95 -3.18 -2.00
CA ASP A 21 -4.79 -3.54 -0.86
C ASP A 21 -4.11 -3.25 0.48
N GLU A 22 -4.96 -3.07 1.51
CA GLU A 22 -4.55 -2.64 2.84
C GLU A 22 -5.47 -3.16 3.92
N ILE A 23 -4.88 -3.63 5.02
CA ILE A 23 -5.62 -4.11 6.17
C ILE A 23 -4.86 -3.86 7.47
N VAL A 24 -5.54 -3.32 8.47
CA VAL A 24 -5.02 -3.14 9.82
C VAL A 24 -5.30 -4.40 10.62
N GLN A 25 -4.27 -4.94 11.28
CA GLN A 25 -4.38 -6.16 12.06
C GLN A 25 -3.69 -5.99 13.43
N THR A 26 -4.16 -6.75 14.41
CA THR A 26 -3.64 -6.76 15.80
C THR A 26 -2.47 -7.73 15.99
N ARG A 27 -2.05 -8.44 14.94
CA ARG A 27 -0.94 -9.39 15.00
C ARG A 27 -0.04 -9.25 13.78
N ARG A 28 1.23 -9.60 13.96
CA ARG A 28 2.24 -9.70 12.91
C ARG A 28 2.67 -11.16 12.70
N ASP A 29 1.72 -12.01 12.28
CA ASP A 29 1.92 -13.46 12.15
C ASP A 29 1.52 -13.99 10.76
N THR A 30 1.67 -15.30 10.55
CA THR A 30 1.34 -15.98 9.29
C THR A 30 -0.14 -15.86 8.94
N LYS A 31 -1.04 -15.93 9.93
CA LYS A 31 -2.49 -15.81 9.70
C LYS A 31 -2.83 -14.42 9.16
N ALA A 32 -2.24 -13.39 9.74
CA ALA A 32 -2.39 -12.01 9.30
C ALA A 32 -1.82 -11.80 7.89
N ALA A 33 -0.64 -12.35 7.58
CA ALA A 33 -0.06 -12.30 6.24
C ALA A 33 -0.95 -12.99 5.20
N LYS A 34 -1.43 -14.21 5.49
CA LYS A 34 -2.36 -14.94 4.61
C LYS A 34 -3.62 -14.15 4.31
N ARG A 35 -4.20 -13.51 5.34
CA ARG A 35 -5.41 -12.70 5.19
C ARG A 35 -5.22 -11.57 4.18
N LEU A 36 -4.08 -10.88 4.22
CA LEU A 36 -3.74 -9.87 3.21
C LEU A 36 -3.65 -10.50 1.82
N LEU A 37 -2.89 -11.59 1.65
CA LEU A 37 -2.67 -12.21 0.34
C LEU A 37 -3.97 -12.70 -0.30
N ILE A 38 -4.83 -13.37 0.46
CA ILE A 38 -6.13 -13.86 -0.03
C ILE A 38 -7.02 -12.70 -0.44
N ARG A 39 -7.09 -11.64 0.39
CA ARG A 39 -7.91 -10.46 0.10
C ARG A 39 -7.39 -9.72 -1.14
N LEU A 40 -6.08 -9.59 -1.27
CA LEU A 40 -5.43 -9.00 -2.43
C LEU A 40 -5.77 -9.77 -3.71
N LEU A 41 -5.59 -11.10 -3.72
CA LEU A 41 -5.89 -11.93 -4.89
C LEU A 41 -7.36 -11.84 -5.29
N LYS A 42 -8.28 -11.88 -4.32
CA LYS A 42 -9.71 -11.69 -4.59
C LYS A 42 -10.02 -10.33 -5.18
N LYS A 43 -9.38 -9.27 -4.68
CA LYS A 43 -9.62 -7.90 -5.13
C LYS A 43 -9.03 -7.62 -6.52
N GLN A 44 -7.85 -8.17 -6.82
CA GLN A 44 -7.16 -7.93 -8.09
C GLN A 44 -7.58 -8.91 -9.19
N GLY A 45 -8.10 -10.09 -8.83
CA GLY A 45 -8.49 -11.14 -9.79
C GLY A 45 -7.32 -11.76 -10.55
N LEU A 46 -6.08 -11.34 -10.27
CA LEU A 46 -4.88 -11.75 -11.00
C LEU A 46 -3.78 -12.17 -10.03
N ALA A 47 -3.10 -13.27 -10.36
CA ALA A 47 -1.91 -13.70 -9.64
C ALA A 47 -0.70 -12.85 -10.08
N PRO A 48 0.11 -12.32 -9.15
CA PRO A 48 1.32 -11.58 -9.50
C PRO A 48 2.39 -12.54 -10.05
N LYS A 49 3.26 -12.05 -10.93
CA LYS A 49 4.41 -12.82 -11.42
C LYS A 49 5.41 -13.17 -10.32
N ARG A 50 5.60 -12.24 -9.37
CA ARG A 50 6.51 -12.37 -8.23
C ARG A 50 6.02 -11.53 -7.06
N ILE A 51 6.35 -11.96 -5.86
CA ILE A 51 6.12 -11.20 -4.63
C ILE A 51 7.45 -10.78 -4.01
N VAL A 52 7.49 -9.56 -3.50
CA VAL A 52 8.64 -9.00 -2.79
C VAL A 52 8.20 -8.63 -1.38
N THR A 53 8.88 -9.17 -0.37
CA THR A 53 8.60 -8.85 1.04
C THR A 53 9.89 -8.64 1.81
N ASP A 54 9.78 -8.17 3.05
CA ASP A 54 10.89 -8.27 4.00
C ASP A 54 11.20 -9.75 4.33
N LYS A 55 12.24 -9.98 5.15
CA LYS A 55 12.67 -11.33 5.57
C LYS A 55 11.84 -11.93 6.70
N LEU A 56 10.67 -11.39 7.02
CA LEU A 56 9.82 -11.94 8.07
C LEU A 56 9.27 -13.31 7.68
N ARG A 57 9.50 -14.32 8.54
CA ARG A 57 9.13 -15.73 8.28
C ARG A 57 7.64 -15.93 7.96
N SER A 58 6.76 -15.08 8.49
CA SER A 58 5.32 -15.16 8.25
C SER A 58 4.93 -14.96 6.79
N TYR A 59 5.67 -14.14 6.03
CA TYR A 59 5.43 -13.96 4.60
C TYR A 59 5.71 -15.24 3.82
N GLY A 60 6.88 -15.87 4.05
CA GLY A 60 7.24 -17.12 3.39
C GLY A 60 6.28 -18.25 3.72
N ALA A 61 5.82 -18.35 4.98
CA ALA A 61 4.78 -19.31 5.37
C ALA A 61 3.43 -19.03 4.69
N ALA A 62 2.97 -17.77 4.68
CA ALA A 62 1.71 -17.41 4.04
C ALA A 62 1.74 -17.62 2.52
N LYS A 63 2.86 -17.28 1.87
CA LYS A 63 3.08 -17.48 0.45
C LYS A 63 2.99 -18.95 0.07
N ARG A 64 3.65 -19.84 0.81
CA ARG A 64 3.63 -21.29 0.51
C ARG A 64 2.21 -21.84 0.45
N ASP A 65 1.33 -21.34 1.31
CA ASP A 65 -0.04 -21.85 1.40
C ASP A 65 -1.00 -21.18 0.42
N VAL A 66 -0.79 -19.89 0.09
CA VAL A 66 -1.72 -19.12 -0.76
C VAL A 66 -1.29 -19.10 -2.23
N MET A 67 0.01 -19.13 -2.49
CA MET A 67 0.59 -18.96 -3.83
C MET A 67 1.95 -19.69 -3.94
N PRO A 68 1.97 -21.03 -3.84
CA PRO A 68 3.20 -21.83 -3.80
C PRO A 68 4.07 -21.66 -5.06
N ALA A 69 3.46 -21.50 -6.24
CA ALA A 69 4.16 -21.41 -7.52
C ALA A 69 4.78 -20.02 -7.81
N ILE A 70 4.43 -18.98 -7.04
CA ILE A 70 4.89 -17.61 -7.32
C ILE A 70 6.33 -17.42 -6.87
N GLU A 71 7.15 -16.71 -7.65
CA GLU A 71 8.51 -16.37 -7.24
C GLU A 71 8.48 -15.44 -6.01
N HIS A 72 9.26 -15.74 -4.97
CA HIS A 72 9.38 -14.88 -3.78
C HIS A 72 10.81 -14.35 -3.66
N ARG A 73 10.94 -13.02 -3.61
CA ARG A 73 12.23 -12.34 -3.38
C ARG A 73 12.20 -11.57 -2.07
N SER A 74 13.31 -11.63 -1.33
CA SER A 74 13.49 -10.92 -0.05
C SER A 74 14.90 -10.35 0.14
N HIS A 75 15.58 -10.02 -0.97
CA HIS A 75 16.89 -9.38 -0.93
C HIS A 75 16.79 -7.93 -0.42
N LYS A 76 17.89 -7.43 0.16
CA LYS A 76 17.96 -6.10 0.74
C LYS A 76 17.60 -5.04 -0.33
N GLY A 77 16.70 -4.12 0.04
CA GLY A 77 16.30 -3.00 -0.81
C GLY A 77 15.20 -3.28 -1.83
N LEU A 78 14.83 -4.54 -2.08
CA LEU A 78 13.75 -4.84 -3.04
C LEU A 78 12.37 -4.37 -2.54
N ASN A 79 12.17 -4.39 -1.22
CA ASN A 79 10.93 -3.96 -0.59
C ASN A 79 10.84 -2.43 -0.38
N ASN A 80 11.84 -1.65 -0.83
CA ASN A 80 11.86 -0.19 -0.69
C ASN A 80 10.58 0.47 -1.21
N ARG A 81 10.00 -0.07 -2.28
CA ARG A 81 8.73 0.46 -2.83
C ARG A 81 7.59 0.34 -1.82
N ALA A 82 7.44 -0.83 -1.20
CA ALA A 82 6.45 -1.07 -0.17
C ALA A 82 6.74 -0.22 1.08
N GLU A 83 7.99 -0.15 1.52
CA GLU A 83 8.39 0.66 2.68
C GLU A 83 8.10 2.15 2.47
N ASN A 84 8.52 2.70 1.33
CA ASN A 84 8.31 4.11 0.98
C ASN A 84 6.83 4.46 0.85
N SER A 85 5.99 3.51 0.43
CA SER A 85 4.55 3.72 0.34
C SER A 85 3.94 4.10 1.71
N HIS A 86 4.50 3.64 2.83
CA HIS A 86 4.00 3.97 4.16
C HIS A 86 4.34 5.40 4.60
N LEU A 87 5.35 6.05 4.01
CA LEU A 87 5.83 7.36 4.48
C LEU A 87 4.76 8.47 4.42
N PRO A 88 3.98 8.62 3.34
CA PRO A 88 2.91 9.62 3.30
C PRO A 88 1.84 9.40 4.37
N LEU A 89 1.45 8.14 4.60
CA LEU A 89 0.47 7.81 5.62
C LEU A 89 1.02 8.12 7.01
N ARG A 90 2.27 7.73 7.32
CA ARG A 90 2.90 8.05 8.61
C ARG A 90 3.03 9.55 8.84
N LYS A 91 3.36 10.32 7.79
CA LYS A 91 3.39 11.80 7.88
C LYS A 91 2.00 12.35 8.22
N ARG A 92 0.96 11.85 7.56
CA ARG A 92 -0.43 12.28 7.81
C ARG A 92 -0.90 11.88 9.20
N GLU A 93 -0.64 10.65 9.63
CA GLU A 93 -0.96 10.16 10.97
C GLU A 93 -0.29 11.04 12.06
N ARG A 94 0.98 11.42 11.87
CA ARG A 94 1.68 12.30 12.80
C ARG A 94 1.04 13.69 12.91
N VAL A 95 0.65 14.29 11.78
CA VAL A 95 -0.08 15.58 11.76
C VAL A 95 -1.43 15.46 12.45
N MET A 96 -2.11 14.32 12.30
CA MET A 96 -3.38 14.03 12.96
C MET A 96 -3.24 13.63 14.44
N GLN A 97 -2.01 13.63 15.00
CA GLN A 97 -1.72 13.18 16.37
C GLN A 97 -2.14 11.74 16.66
N GLY A 98 -2.13 10.88 15.64
CA GLY A 98 -2.50 9.47 15.74
C GLY A 98 -4.00 9.19 15.76
N PHE A 99 -4.36 7.92 15.56
CA PHE A 99 -5.75 7.49 15.56
C PHE A 99 -6.22 7.08 16.97
N ARG A 100 -7.48 7.40 17.28
CA ARG A 100 -8.12 7.03 18.56
C ARG A 100 -8.73 5.63 18.56
N SER A 101 -9.01 5.05 17.39
CA SER A 101 -9.56 3.70 17.26
C SER A 101 -9.02 2.98 16.02
N VAL A 102 -9.04 1.64 16.05
CA VAL A 102 -8.64 0.81 14.89
C VAL A 102 -9.63 1.00 13.75
N GLY A 103 -10.92 1.14 14.07
CA GLY A 103 -11.98 1.37 13.08
C GLY A 103 -11.75 2.65 12.27
N SER A 104 -11.38 3.75 12.93
CA SER A 104 -11.11 5.01 12.22
C SER A 104 -9.87 4.91 11.32
N LEU A 105 -8.80 4.26 11.77
CA LEU A 105 -7.65 3.98 10.90
C LEU A 105 -8.04 3.10 9.71
N GLN A 106 -8.83 2.04 9.95
CA GLN A 106 -9.24 1.10 8.90
C GLN A 106 -10.16 1.72 7.84
N GLN A 107 -10.98 2.70 8.23
CA GLN A 107 -11.82 3.49 7.32
C GLN A 107 -11.02 4.58 6.59
N PHE A 108 -10.08 5.22 7.29
CA PHE A 108 -9.27 6.31 6.72
C PHE A 108 -8.31 5.84 5.64
N VAL A 109 -7.62 4.71 5.89
CA VAL A 109 -6.51 4.24 5.05
C VAL A 109 -6.91 4.05 3.57
N PRO A 110 -8.01 3.34 3.22
CA PRO A 110 -8.42 3.16 1.83
C PRO A 110 -8.69 4.49 1.11
N VAL A 111 -9.36 5.44 1.77
CA VAL A 111 -9.67 6.76 1.20
C VAL A 111 -8.39 7.55 0.95
N PHE A 112 -7.50 7.57 1.95
CA PHE A 112 -6.21 8.25 1.83
C PHE A 112 -5.37 7.67 0.69
N SER A 113 -5.31 6.33 0.59
CA SER A 113 -4.57 5.66 -0.46
C SER A 113 -5.19 5.85 -1.85
N ALA A 114 -6.52 5.87 -1.96
CA ALA A 114 -7.20 6.15 -3.22
C ALA A 114 -6.82 7.55 -3.77
N VAL A 115 -6.87 8.58 -2.93
CA VAL A 115 -6.41 9.93 -3.31
C VAL A 115 -4.95 9.92 -3.71
N ARG A 116 -4.08 9.27 -2.92
CA ARG A 116 -2.64 9.21 -3.19
C ARG A 116 -2.28 8.48 -4.47
N ASN A 117 -3.02 7.42 -4.79
CA ASN A 117 -2.79 6.58 -5.97
C ASN A 117 -2.88 7.38 -7.27
N HIS A 118 -3.74 8.40 -7.35
CA HIS A 118 -3.81 9.29 -8.51
C HIS A 118 -2.47 10.00 -8.80
N PHE A 119 -1.67 10.27 -7.77
CA PHE A 119 -0.41 11.00 -7.87
C PHE A 119 0.82 10.09 -8.00
N VAL A 120 0.63 8.78 -8.17
CA VAL A 120 1.74 7.84 -8.39
C VAL A 120 2.13 7.90 -9.88
N PRO A 121 3.34 8.41 -10.22
CA PRO A 121 3.79 8.39 -11.59
C PRO A 121 4.13 6.96 -12.03
N PRO A 122 3.85 6.59 -13.29
CA PRO A 122 4.31 5.33 -13.87
C PRO A 122 5.83 5.19 -13.74
N HIS A 123 6.29 3.99 -13.40
CA HIS A 123 7.70 3.67 -13.24
C HIS A 123 8.52 4.01 -14.49
N GLN A 124 7.93 3.85 -15.67
CA GLN A 124 8.57 4.13 -16.98
C GLN A 124 8.83 5.62 -17.24
N LYS A 125 8.24 6.54 -16.46
CA LYS A 125 8.41 7.99 -16.64
C LYS A 125 9.54 8.51 -15.76
N HIS A 126 10.76 8.43 -16.26
CA HIS A 126 11.97 8.82 -15.51
C HIS A 126 12.37 10.29 -15.66
N SER A 127 11.77 11.07 -16.58
CA SER A 127 12.15 12.47 -16.76
C SER A 127 11.38 13.41 -15.84
N ALA A 128 12.04 14.50 -15.44
CA ALA A 128 11.42 15.57 -14.67
C ALA A 128 10.21 16.16 -15.41
N LEU A 129 10.33 16.33 -16.74
CA LEU A 129 9.24 16.80 -17.59
C LEU A 129 8.04 15.85 -17.59
N ALA A 130 8.26 14.54 -17.75
CA ALA A 130 7.19 13.56 -17.73
C ALA A 130 6.47 13.51 -16.38
N THR A 131 7.22 13.65 -15.29
CA THR A 131 6.67 13.76 -13.92
C THR A 131 5.85 15.04 -13.75
N HIS A 132 6.35 16.17 -14.26
CA HIS A 132 5.65 17.45 -14.21
C HIS A 132 4.33 17.41 -15.00
N ILE A 133 4.35 16.90 -16.23
CA ILE A 133 3.15 16.73 -17.06
C ILE A 133 2.14 15.79 -16.39
N HIS A 134 2.61 14.68 -15.81
CA HIS A 134 1.73 13.78 -15.06
C HIS A 134 1.03 14.50 -13.90
N ARG A 135 1.75 15.30 -13.12
CA ARG A 135 1.16 16.08 -12.02
C ARG A 135 0.12 17.09 -12.49
N ILE A 136 0.37 17.80 -13.59
CA ILE A 136 -0.60 18.74 -14.18
C ILE A 136 -1.89 17.98 -14.56
N ARG A 137 -1.76 16.86 -15.27
CA ARG A 137 -2.91 16.05 -15.70
C ARG A 137 -3.71 15.51 -14.52
N VAL A 138 -3.02 15.00 -13.51
CA VAL A 138 -3.67 14.48 -12.29
C VAL A 138 -4.40 15.60 -11.54
N MET A 139 -3.79 16.79 -11.41
CA MET A 139 -4.46 17.93 -10.77
C MET A 139 -5.69 18.40 -11.54
N ALA A 140 -5.63 18.45 -12.87
CA ALA A 140 -6.78 18.77 -13.70
C ALA A 140 -7.91 17.74 -13.52
N HIS A 141 -7.58 16.44 -13.54
CA HIS A 141 -8.54 15.38 -13.29
C HIS A 141 -9.14 15.47 -11.88
N TRP A 142 -8.32 15.72 -10.86
CA TRP A 142 -8.77 15.88 -9.48
C TRP A 142 -9.78 17.03 -9.34
N LYS A 143 -9.49 18.21 -9.91
CA LYS A 143 -10.41 19.35 -9.90
C LYS A 143 -11.76 19.02 -10.54
N ALA A 144 -11.74 18.30 -11.66
CA ALA A 144 -12.96 17.87 -12.35
C ALA A 144 -13.80 16.93 -11.47
N VAL A 145 -13.16 15.96 -10.80
CA VAL A 145 -13.86 15.00 -9.92
C VAL A 145 -14.40 15.66 -8.65
N THR A 146 -13.69 16.63 -8.07
CA THR A 146 -14.15 17.29 -6.84
C THR A 146 -15.15 18.41 -7.06
N GLY A 147 -15.50 18.74 -8.32
CA GLY A 147 -16.33 19.90 -8.63
C GLY A 147 -15.70 21.23 -8.17
N ALA A 148 -14.39 21.24 -7.92
CA ALA A 148 -13.65 22.44 -7.56
C ALA A 148 -13.34 23.20 -8.86
N THR A 149 -14.38 23.79 -9.45
CA THR A 149 -14.22 24.86 -10.44
C THR A 149 -13.58 26.04 -9.71
N ALA A 150 -12.45 26.50 -10.24
CA ALA A 150 -11.73 27.66 -9.73
C ALA A 150 -12.57 28.93 -9.83
#